data_AF-A0A6B3ERI5-F1
#
_entry.id   AF-A0A6B3ERI5-F1
#
_cell.length_a   1.000
_cell.length_b   1.000
_cell.length_c   1.000
_cell.angle_alpha   90.00
_cell.angle_beta   90.00
_cell.angle_gamma   90.00
#
_symmetry.space_group_name_H-M   'P 1'
#
loop_
_entity.id
_entity.type
_entity.pdbx_description
1 polymer ?
#
loop_
_entity_poly.entity_id
_entity_poly.type
_entity_poly.pdbx_seq_one_letter_code
_entity_poly.pdbx_strand_id
1 'polypeptide(L)' 'EWLDRQITVKQEYRDYVEKAGASTADLQTGDTLTARQLLHAMLIPSGADAARALADNFGNGDTEEARISDFIAQ' A
#
# COMPACT_ATOMS: atom_id res chain seq x y z
N GLU A 1 4.50 -15.72 8.53
CA GLU A 1 5.73 -14.95 8.22
C GLU A 1 5.45 -13.77 7.29
N TRP A 2 5.29 -13.94 5.96
CA TRP A 2 5.06 -12.80 5.05
C TRP A 2 3.79 -11.99 5.35
N LEU A 3 2.70 -12.66 5.72
CA LEU A 3 1.44 -12.00 6.08
C LEU A 3 1.51 -11.19 7.38
N ASP A 4 2.51 -11.46 8.22
CA ASP A 4 2.70 -10.81 9.52
C ASP A 4 3.74 -9.68 9.43
N ARG A 5 4.32 -9.46 8.23
CA ARG A 5 5.21 -8.33 7.95
C ARG A 5 4.49 -7.03 8.24
N GLN A 6 5.12 -6.20 9.08
CA GLN A 6 4.62 -4.88 9.44
C GLN A 6 5.01 -3.86 8.37
N ILE A 7 4.04 -3.07 7.93
CA ILE A 7 4.16 -2.03 6.91
C ILE A 7 3.58 -0.76 7.48
N THR A 8 4.40 0.29 7.52
CA THR A 8 3.97 1.63 7.95
C THR A 8 3.31 2.37 6.79
N VAL A 9 2.15 2.96 7.05
CA VAL A 9 1.40 3.76 6.09
C VAL A 9 2.12 5.09 5.89
N LYS A 10 2.49 5.38 4.65
CA LYS A 10 3.13 6.62 4.24
C LYS A 10 2.10 7.65 3.78
N GLN A 11 2.44 8.93 3.86
CA GLN A 11 1.57 10.01 3.41
C GLN A 11 1.28 9.91 1.91
N GLU A 12 2.28 9.48 1.14
CA GLU A 12 2.25 9.30 -0.31
C GLU A 12 1.13 8.34 -0.76
N TYR A 13 0.76 7.36 0.09
CA TYR A 13 -0.34 6.44 -0.23
C TYR A 13 -1.71 7.13 -0.16
N ARG A 14 -1.88 8.08 0.77
CA ARG A 14 -3.10 8.91 0.87
C ARG A 14 -3.13 9.95 -0.23
N ASP A 15 -2.00 10.61 -0.48
CA ASP A 15 -1.88 11.61 -1.55
C ASP A 15 -2.20 10.99 -2.92
N TYR A 16 -1.80 9.73 -3.14
CA TYR A 16 -2.16 8.97 -4.34
C TYR A 16 -3.68 8.83 -4.51
N VAL A 17 -4.40 8.45 -3.45
CA VAL A 17 -5.86 8.28 -3.49
C VAL A 17 -6.54 9.61 -3.82
N GLU A 18 -6.14 10.70 -3.14
CA GLU A 18 -6.71 12.03 -3.36
C GLU A 18 -6.47 12.49 -4.81
N LYS A 19 -5.23 12.36 -5.30
CA LYS A 19 -4.86 12.74 -6.66
C LYS A 19 -5.58 11.91 -7.73
N ALA A 20 -5.76 10.61 -7.49
CA ALA A 20 -6.36 9.70 -8.44
C ALA A 20 -7.90 9.67 -8.38
N GLY A 21 -8.51 10.24 -7.33
CA GLY A 21 -9.94 10.06 -7.06
C GLY A 21 -10.32 8.59 -6.81
N ALA A 22 -9.40 7.82 -6.21
CA ALA A 22 -9.56 6.38 -6.02
C ALA A 22 -10.35 6.06 -4.73
N SER A 23 -10.81 4.82 -4.59
CA SER A 23 -11.35 4.29 -3.34
C SER A 23 -10.26 4.10 -2.29
N THR A 24 -10.62 4.14 -1.01
CA THR A 24 -9.66 4.11 0.11
C THR A 24 -10.23 3.32 1.28
N ALA A 25 -9.34 2.69 2.04
CA ALA A 25 -9.66 2.12 3.35
C ALA A 25 -9.50 3.13 4.51
N ASP A 26 -9.23 4.40 4.18
CA ASP A 26 -8.89 5.50 5.09
C ASP A 26 -7.73 5.14 6.03
N LEU A 27 -6.65 4.55 5.47
CA LEU A 27 -5.44 4.23 6.23
C LEU A 27 -4.77 5.50 6.74
N GLN A 28 -4.49 5.62 8.04
CA GLN A 28 -3.91 6.83 8.60
C GLN A 28 -2.38 6.82 8.50
N THR A 29 -1.79 7.95 8.13
CA THR A 29 -0.33 8.10 8.04
C THR A 29 0.33 7.78 9.38
N GLY A 30 1.35 6.94 9.36
CA GLY A 30 2.07 6.50 10.56
C GLY A 30 1.53 5.23 11.21
N ASP A 31 0.30 4.81 10.88
CA ASP A 31 -0.21 3.50 11.31
C ASP A 31 0.69 2.39 10.77
N THR A 32 0.87 1.34 11.55
CA THR A 32 1.63 0.16 11.14
C THR A 32 0.71 -1.05 11.16
N LEU A 33 0.50 -1.63 9.97
CA LEU A 33 -0.39 -2.76 9.77
C LEU A 33 0.39 -3.96 9.25
N THR A 34 -0.12 -5.15 9.52
CA THR A 34 0.37 -6.36 8.89
C THR A 34 -0.03 -6.41 7.41
N ALA A 35 0.76 -7.07 6.56
CA ALA A 35 0.39 -7.33 5.17
C ALA A 35 -0.99 -8.00 5.05
N ARG A 36 -1.36 -8.86 6.01
CA ARG A 36 -2.72 -9.43 6.12
C ARG A 36 -3.80 -8.36 6.27
N GLN A 37 -3.63 -7.42 7.19
CA GLN A 37 -4.59 -6.33 7.40
C GLN A 37 -4.70 -5.43 6.17
N LEU A 38 -3.58 -5.16 5.49
CA LEU A 38 -3.59 -4.42 4.22
C LEU A 38 -4.31 -5.17 3.11
N LEU A 39 -4.18 -6.50 3.02
CA LEU A 39 -4.96 -7.30 2.08
C LEU A 39 -6.47 -7.23 2.39
N HIS A 40 -6.86 -7.23 3.66
CA HIS A 40 -8.27 -7.00 4.03
C HIS A 40 -8.74 -5.60 3.65
N ALA A 41 -7.94 -4.57 3.92
CA ALA A 41 -8.22 -3.19 3.54
C ALA A 41 -8.31 -3.01 2.02
N MET A 42 -7.50 -3.74 1.25
CA MET A 42 -7.57 -3.72 -0.21
C MET A 42 -8.83 -4.42 -0.74
N LEU A 43 -9.23 -5.55 -0.15
CA LEU A 43 -10.28 -6.40 -0.73
C LEU A 43 -11.71 -6.06 -0.23
N ILE A 44 -11.86 -5.53 0.99
CA ILE A 44 -13.19 -5.30 1.60
C ILE A 44 -13.72 -3.90 1.23
N PRO A 45 -13.08 -2.79 1.64
CA PRO A 45 -13.49 -1.45 1.21
C PRO A 45 -12.88 -1.01 -0.13
N SER A 46 -12.19 -1.91 -0.85
CA SER A 46 -11.50 -1.58 -2.11
C SER A 46 -10.40 -0.52 -1.93
N GLY A 47 -9.61 -0.56 -0.86
CA GLY A 47 -8.62 0.48 -0.53
C GLY A 47 -7.43 0.54 -1.50
N ALA A 48 -7.36 1.59 -2.32
CA ALA A 48 -6.24 1.82 -3.23
C ALA A 48 -4.98 2.31 -2.51
N ASP A 49 -5.13 2.96 -1.35
CA ASP A 49 -4.07 3.23 -0.37
C ASP A 49 -3.41 1.93 0.12
N ALA A 50 -4.21 0.91 0.45
CA ALA A 50 -3.70 -0.40 0.84
C ALA A 50 -3.00 -1.13 -0.32
N ALA A 51 -3.54 -1.05 -1.53
CA ALA A 51 -2.90 -1.60 -2.73
C ALA A 51 -1.53 -0.93 -3.01
N ARG A 52 -1.47 0.40 -2.90
CA ARG A 52 -0.24 1.19 -3.04
C ARG A 52 0.81 0.79 -1.99
N ALA A 53 0.40 0.64 -0.73
CA ALA A 53 1.26 0.21 0.36
C ALA A 53 1.86 -1.18 0.13
N LEU A 54 1.05 -2.12 -0.36
CA LEU A 54 1.51 -3.47 -0.70
C LEU A 54 2.50 -3.43 -1.88
N ALA A 55 2.15 -2.75 -2.98
CA ALA A 55 3.03 -2.66 -4.14
C ALA A 55 4.42 -2.06 -3.80
N ASP A 56 4.43 -0.98 -3.01
CA ASP A 56 5.68 -0.33 -2.59
C ASP A 56 6.54 -1.20 -1.67
N ASN A 57 5.95 -2.14 -0.91
CA ASN A 57 6.69 -2.98 0.04
C ASN A 57 7.10 -4.36 -0.50
N PHE A 58 6.45 -4.82 -1.58
CA PHE A 58 6.70 -6.12 -2.20
C PHE A 58 7.42 -6.04 -3.56
N GLY A 59 7.63 -4.84 -4.09
CA GLY A 59 8.58 -4.61 -5.18
C GLY A 59 9.98 -4.20 -4.72
N ASN A 60 10.94 -4.28 -5.64
CA ASN A 60 12.35 -3.94 -5.41
C ASN A 60 12.77 -2.65 -6.12
N GLY A 61 13.60 -1.84 -5.47
CA GLY A 61 14.09 -0.58 -6.02
C GLY A 61 14.34 0.50 -4.96
N ASP A 62 15.15 1.49 -5.32
CA ASP A 62 15.59 2.55 -4.40
C ASP A 62 14.52 3.63 -4.20
N THR A 63 13.60 3.81 -5.16
CA THR A 63 12.48 4.76 -5.07
C THR A 63 11.13 4.05 -4.96
N GLU A 64 10.10 4.75 -4.50
CA GLU A 64 8.73 4.21 -4.49
C GLU A 64 8.29 3.82 -5.91
N GLU A 65 8.53 4.69 -6.90
CA GLU A 65 8.16 4.42 -8.28
C GLU A 65 8.87 3.17 -8.82
N ALA A 66 10.14 2.96 -8.47
CA ALA A 66 10.89 1.78 -8.89
C ALA A 66 10.30 0.51 -8.26
N ARG A 67 10.00 0.52 -6.96
CA ARG A 67 9.37 -0.63 -6.28
C ARG A 67 7.99 -0.93 -6.85
N ILE A 68 7.16 0.07 -7.06
CA ILE A 68 5.83 -0.13 -7.67
C ILE A 68 5.96 -0.68 -9.10
N SER A 69 6.90 -0.17 -9.89
CA SER A 69 7.14 -0.67 -11.24
C SER A 69 7.62 -2.12 -11.26
N ASP A 70 8.51 -2.50 -10.33
CA ASP A 70 8.95 -3.89 -10.16
C ASP A 70 7.77 -4.79 -9.79
N PHE A 71 6.95 -4.39 -8.81
CA PHE A 71 5.77 -5.16 -8.38
C PHE A 71 4.78 -5.42 -9.54
N ILE A 72 4.56 -4.44 -10.42
CA ILE A 72 3.69 -4.59 -11.60
C ILE A 72 4.28 -5.59 -12.62
N ALA A 73 5.61 -5.74 -12.66
CA ALA A 73 6.31 -6.58 -13.62
C ALA A 73 6.53 -8.04 -13.16
N GLN A 74 6.21 -8.37 -11.91
CA GLN A 74 6.28 -9.73 -11.34
C GLN A 74 5.18 -10.64 -11.92
#